data_AF-A0A6V7H449-F1
#
_entry.id   AF-A0A6V7H449-F1
#
_cell.length_a   1.000
_cell.length_b   1.000
_cell.length_c   1.000
_cell.angle_alpha   90.00
_cell.angle_beta   90.00
_cell.angle_gamma   90.00
#
_symmetry.space_group_name_H-M   'P 1'
#
loop_
_entity.id
_entity.type
_entity.pdbx_description
1 polymer ?
#
loop_
_entity_poly.entity_id
_entity_poly.type
_entity_poly.pdbx_seq_one_letter_code
_entity_poly.pdbx_strand_id
1 'polypeptide(L)'
;MPACTSENVSRYWSSSPPISRSNSVSPPIPSSPLSTSPPLISPISTLKRSMSNVSNHSNVSNISQSSHNSGTSGTVIFSPRRQQHQQQQTLQLSYQPQSAQGQNHNRNDSLLLRIFSVYIDALYGALQSIISLISYAIWAPALCASIWIYMLWLIFQFPLTTFKWFLTVLYTPASKRIRSKRCVLISGGSTVQAVHLARNFYKAGARVVICELEGSFGLAKFSTACSKFYTIPKPGPGNVIEYIKALKDIVQKEKAVYYIPVSASNTAYYDALAKPYLEVMGCECFVPSASEVTALDDPLELLQRCQTLGLLTPCHTVLRSVQDVTRMYEQNAFSTGRYLILAAGPAGMRDRGKIILPPTIREFRNQQYEINENKPWIVIRDPSGKHYITCTTVKESKIVANVTCFVDEERGFIPEEHPEIVQWLDRFFARSFSTGINGHLSFRLAVTEEGELVPIGCRVGVSLPYICHTGIHPRLVWKPCRHFSRQNSGISTMSDRHILSDAVSYALKRSVGETVPHLLGTVLDKREALFAYWDPLPYCAYYHLQLPFRRLAGIIRARPVQHNPPLAVV
;
A
#
# COMPACT_ATOMS: atom_id res chain seq x y z
N MET A 1 -27.62 -27.57 70.26
CA MET A 1 -28.45 -28.62 69.61
C MET A 1 -29.29 -27.96 68.53
N PRO A 2 -29.56 -28.65 67.41
CA PRO A 2 -28.71 -29.56 66.62
C PRO A 2 -28.35 -28.88 65.27
N ALA A 3 -27.69 -29.44 64.25
CA ALA A 3 -27.05 -30.75 63.95
C ALA A 3 -25.69 -30.42 63.23
N CYS A 4 -24.59 -31.19 63.30
CA CYS A 4 -24.33 -32.54 62.75
C CYS A 4 -24.63 -32.61 61.23
N THR A 5 -23.77 -33.10 60.32
CA THR A 5 -22.78 -34.22 60.32
C THR A 5 -21.44 -33.82 59.65
N SER A 6 -20.24 -34.29 60.03
CA SER A 6 -19.57 -35.59 59.72
C SER A 6 -19.62 -36.02 58.22
N GLU A 7 -18.58 -36.56 57.55
CA GLU A 7 -17.22 -37.05 57.89
C GLU A 7 -16.39 -37.36 56.59
N ASN A 8 -15.08 -37.74 56.48
CA ASN A 8 -13.90 -37.89 57.38
C ASN A 8 -12.54 -37.87 56.57
N VAL A 9 -11.40 -38.06 57.26
CA VAL A 9 -10.05 -38.64 56.95
C VAL A 9 -9.81 -39.32 55.56
N SER A 10 -8.64 -39.24 54.87
CA SER A 10 -7.24 -39.41 55.36
C SER A 10 -6.08 -38.68 54.62
N ARG A 11 -4.96 -38.59 55.35
CA ARG A 11 -3.52 -38.39 55.02
C ARG A 11 -3.04 -39.08 53.70
N TYR A 12 -1.95 -38.70 53.00
CA TYR A 12 -0.59 -38.33 53.49
C TYR A 12 0.20 -37.35 52.57
N TRP A 13 1.37 -36.94 53.10
CA TRP A 13 2.56 -36.23 52.56
C TRP A 13 2.99 -36.56 51.10
N SER A 14 3.82 -35.79 50.37
CA SER A 14 4.42 -34.44 50.53
C SER A 14 5.26 -34.06 49.28
N SER A 15 5.32 -32.78 48.85
CA SER A 15 6.47 -32.16 48.13
C SER A 15 6.27 -30.66 47.81
N SER A 16 7.36 -29.97 47.47
CA SER A 16 7.51 -28.50 47.33
C SER A 16 7.04 -27.96 45.94
N PRO A 17 6.90 -26.63 45.74
CA PRO A 17 6.05 -26.07 44.68
C PRO A 17 6.72 -25.95 43.29
N PRO A 18 5.94 -26.02 42.19
CA PRO A 18 6.41 -25.68 40.86
C PRO A 18 6.47 -24.15 40.65
N ILE A 19 7.64 -23.63 40.28
CA ILE A 19 7.80 -22.25 39.82
C ILE A 19 7.20 -22.11 38.41
N SER A 20 5.99 -21.57 38.31
CA SER A 20 5.31 -21.30 37.04
C SER A 20 5.76 -19.97 36.43
N ARG A 21 6.79 -20.01 35.57
CA ARG A 21 7.12 -18.87 34.69
C ARG A 21 5.99 -18.62 33.69
N SER A 22 5.21 -17.57 33.92
CA SER A 22 4.15 -17.11 33.00
C SER A 22 4.75 -16.46 31.75
N ASN A 23 4.99 -17.25 30.70
CA ASN A 23 5.35 -16.74 29.37
C ASN A 23 4.14 -16.11 28.66
N SER A 24 3.68 -14.95 29.15
CA SER A 24 2.61 -14.14 28.56
C SER A 24 3.13 -13.40 27.31
N VAL A 25 3.26 -14.11 26.20
CA VAL A 25 3.72 -13.54 24.92
C VAL A 25 2.54 -12.90 24.18
N SER A 26 2.28 -11.62 24.47
CA SER A 26 1.27 -10.82 23.74
C SER A 26 1.72 -10.49 22.31
N PRO A 27 0.83 -10.57 21.30
CA PRO A 27 1.17 -10.33 19.89
C PRO A 27 1.35 -8.84 19.53
N PRO A 28 1.91 -8.53 18.34
CA PRO A 28 2.22 -7.16 17.92
C PRO A 28 1.00 -6.35 17.41
N ILE A 29 0.82 -5.13 17.93
CA ILE A 29 -0.22 -4.17 17.46
C ILE A 29 -0.03 -3.86 15.97
N PRO A 30 -1.09 -4.01 15.13
CA PRO A 30 -0.98 -3.85 13.68
C PRO A 30 -0.49 -2.46 13.26
N SER A 31 0.63 -2.45 12.54
CA SER A 31 0.79 -1.46 11.47
C SER A 31 -0.32 -1.69 10.42
N SER A 32 -0.74 -0.64 9.69
CA SER A 32 -1.92 -0.67 8.81
C SER A 32 -1.99 -1.95 7.96
N PRO A 33 -2.95 -2.87 8.20
CA PRO A 33 -2.69 -4.30 8.04
C PRO A 33 -2.70 -4.78 6.59
N LEU A 34 -1.50 -4.88 6.02
CA LEU A 34 -1.20 -5.75 4.88
C LEU A 34 -0.82 -7.13 5.43
N SER A 35 -1.82 -8.01 5.57
CA SER A 35 -1.76 -9.27 6.37
C SER A 35 -1.92 -9.03 7.89
N THR A 36 -2.32 -9.99 8.73
CA THR A 36 -2.68 -11.41 8.53
C THR A 36 -4.15 -11.71 8.88
N SER A 37 -4.57 -12.98 8.74
CA SER A 37 -5.74 -13.57 9.39
C SER A 37 -5.27 -14.80 10.17
N PRO A 38 -5.80 -15.11 11.37
CA PRO A 38 -5.26 -16.18 12.22
C PRO A 38 -5.38 -17.57 11.56
N PRO A 39 -4.49 -18.52 11.92
CA PRO A 39 -4.62 -19.92 11.52
C PRO A 39 -5.72 -20.60 12.34
N LEU A 40 -6.83 -20.95 11.70
CA LEU A 40 -7.80 -21.88 12.29
C LEU A 40 -7.20 -23.28 12.30
N ILE A 41 -6.82 -23.76 13.49
CA ILE A 41 -6.49 -25.16 13.73
C ILE A 41 -7.79 -25.89 14.08
N SER A 42 -8.16 -26.87 13.26
CA SER A 42 -9.15 -27.90 13.59
C SER A 42 -8.60 -29.26 13.15
N PRO A 43 -8.53 -30.26 14.03
CA PRO A 43 -7.91 -31.54 13.72
C PRO A 43 -8.81 -32.43 12.85
N ILE A 44 -8.22 -33.29 12.02
CA ILE A 44 -8.84 -34.55 11.59
C ILE A 44 -7.76 -35.55 11.14
N SER A 45 -8.10 -36.83 11.24
CA SER A 45 -7.26 -38.03 11.21
C SER A 45 -6.20 -38.15 10.11
N THR A 46 -5.01 -38.55 10.56
CA THR A 46 -4.11 -39.55 9.97
C THR A 46 -4.67 -40.41 8.81
N LEU A 47 -3.91 -40.53 7.71
CA LEU A 47 -3.90 -41.75 6.90
C LEU A 47 -2.52 -41.94 6.24
N LYS A 48 -1.93 -43.14 6.39
CA LYS A 48 -0.60 -43.49 5.88
C LYS A 48 -0.67 -43.99 4.42
N ARG A 49 0.20 -43.51 3.51
CA ARG A 49 0.92 -44.42 2.60
C ARG A 49 2.16 -43.84 1.90
N SER A 50 3.20 -44.68 1.90
CA SER A 50 4.34 -44.83 0.98
C SER A 50 4.95 -43.62 0.25
N MET A 51 6.17 -43.29 0.70
CA MET A 51 7.39 -43.21 -0.10
C MET A 51 7.32 -43.63 -1.59
N SER A 52 7.98 -42.84 -2.43
CA SER A 52 9.03 -43.33 -3.34
C SER A 52 10.14 -42.27 -3.50
N ASN A 53 11.39 -42.70 -3.64
CA ASN A 53 12.55 -41.81 -3.74
C ASN A 53 12.97 -41.60 -5.21
N VAL A 54 13.35 -40.37 -5.57
CA VAL A 54 14.36 -40.11 -6.61
C VAL A 54 15.28 -38.99 -6.10
N SER A 55 16.59 -39.22 -6.17
CA SER A 55 17.62 -38.26 -5.77
C SER A 55 17.98 -37.29 -6.90
N ASN A 56 18.61 -36.16 -6.56
CA ASN A 56 20.03 -35.98 -6.89
C ASN A 56 20.66 -34.73 -6.25
N HIS A 57 21.96 -34.83 -5.99
CA HIS A 57 22.83 -33.72 -5.57
C HIS A 57 23.11 -32.75 -6.72
N SER A 58 23.29 -31.47 -6.41
CA SER A 58 24.63 -30.82 -6.49
C SER A 58 24.56 -29.40 -5.91
N ASN A 59 25.72 -28.76 -5.72
CA ASN A 59 25.96 -27.68 -4.76
C ASN A 59 26.89 -26.62 -5.37
N VAL A 60 26.68 -25.33 -5.03
CA VAL A 60 27.70 -24.24 -5.07
C VAL A 60 28.18 -23.86 -6.51
N SER A 61 28.69 -22.67 -6.86
CA SER A 61 28.92 -21.35 -6.21
C SER A 61 28.28 -20.23 -7.07
N ASN A 62 27.81 -19.08 -6.58
CA ASN A 62 28.36 -18.05 -5.67
C ASN A 62 29.38 -17.10 -6.37
N ILE A 63 29.11 -15.77 -6.32
CA ILE A 63 30.07 -14.62 -6.39
C ILE A 63 30.77 -14.35 -7.76
N SER A 64 30.93 -13.11 -8.26
CA SER A 64 30.36 -11.79 -7.90
C SER A 64 30.62 -10.70 -8.97
N GLN A 65 29.84 -9.60 -8.90
CA GLN A 65 30.22 -8.18 -9.10
C GLN A 65 31.41 -7.80 -10.01
N SER A 66 31.15 -6.92 -11.00
CA SER A 66 31.78 -5.58 -11.20
C SER A 66 31.70 -5.12 -12.67
N SER A 67 31.78 -3.83 -13.04
CA SER A 67 31.30 -2.61 -12.38
C SER A 67 31.45 -1.42 -13.34
N HIS A 68 30.57 -0.41 -13.27
CA HIS A 68 30.77 0.94 -13.84
C HIS A 68 30.91 1.01 -15.40
N ASN A 69 30.71 2.16 -16.08
CA ASN A 69 30.16 3.45 -15.65
C ASN A 69 29.39 4.16 -16.80
N SER A 70 28.80 5.33 -16.49
CA SER A 70 28.50 6.49 -17.38
C SER A 70 28.43 6.27 -18.92
N GLY A 71 27.37 6.64 -19.64
CA GLY A 71 26.17 7.41 -19.30
C GLY A 71 25.95 8.57 -20.29
N THR A 72 24.78 9.23 -20.26
CA THR A 72 24.41 10.51 -20.92
C THR A 72 24.60 10.65 -22.45
N SER A 73 23.75 11.32 -23.23
CA SER A 73 22.41 11.90 -23.09
C SER A 73 21.91 12.31 -24.50
N GLY A 74 20.60 12.53 -24.70
CA GLY A 74 20.03 12.88 -26.02
C GLY A 74 19.54 11.63 -26.78
N THR A 75 18.29 11.46 -27.25
CA THR A 75 17.19 12.44 -27.49
C THR A 75 17.57 13.50 -28.53
N VAL A 76 16.81 13.78 -29.61
CA VAL A 76 15.36 13.63 -29.84
C VAL A 76 15.01 13.15 -31.27
N ILE A 77 14.06 12.21 -31.36
CA ILE A 77 13.00 12.00 -32.37
C ILE A 77 12.98 12.96 -33.59
N PHE A 78 12.91 12.43 -34.83
CA PHE A 78 11.75 12.60 -35.74
C PHE A 78 11.81 11.75 -37.03
N SER A 79 10.63 11.23 -37.42
CA SER A 79 10.28 10.68 -38.75
C SER A 79 9.70 11.82 -39.64
N PRO A 80 9.39 11.67 -40.97
CA PRO A 80 8.96 10.46 -41.68
C PRO A 80 9.34 10.32 -43.19
N ARG A 81 8.76 9.29 -43.86
CA ARG A 81 8.28 9.22 -45.28
C ARG A 81 8.96 10.15 -46.33
N ARG A 82 9.32 9.74 -47.56
CA ARG A 82 8.64 8.81 -48.50
C ARG A 82 9.46 8.76 -49.82
N GLN A 83 9.36 7.67 -50.62
CA GLN A 83 9.60 7.62 -52.10
C GLN A 83 11.04 7.95 -52.58
N GLN A 84 11.55 7.55 -53.78
CA GLN A 84 11.25 6.45 -54.72
C GLN A 84 12.54 6.11 -55.54
N HIS A 85 12.39 5.39 -56.66
CA HIS A 85 13.25 5.33 -57.88
C HIS A 85 14.31 6.46 -58.10
N GLN A 86 15.44 6.28 -58.81
CA GLN A 86 15.92 5.22 -59.75
C GLN A 86 17.48 5.30 -59.85
N GLN A 87 18.22 4.19 -60.01
CA GLN A 87 18.76 3.66 -61.29
C GLN A 87 19.70 4.60 -62.10
N GLN A 88 21.02 4.36 -61.98
CA GLN A 88 22.12 4.70 -62.91
C GLN A 88 23.25 3.68 -62.60
N GLN A 89 23.98 3.01 -63.51
CA GLN A 89 24.61 3.35 -64.79
C GLN A 89 25.66 4.47 -64.72
N THR A 90 26.94 4.12 -64.84
CA THR A 90 27.83 4.42 -65.99
C THR A 90 29.17 3.65 -65.84
N LEU A 91 29.94 3.49 -66.91
CA LEU A 91 31.18 2.68 -66.97
C LEU A 91 32.44 3.41 -66.43
N GLN A 92 33.49 2.62 -66.20
CA GLN A 92 34.85 3.03 -65.85
C GLN A 92 35.63 3.62 -67.06
N LEU A 93 36.71 4.37 -66.79
CA LEU A 93 37.89 4.38 -67.67
C LEU A 93 39.17 4.88 -66.96
N SER A 94 40.33 4.31 -67.33
CA SER A 94 41.72 4.78 -67.03
C SER A 94 42.21 4.70 -65.54
N TYR A 95 43.49 4.48 -65.21
CA TYR A 95 44.66 3.96 -65.98
C TYR A 95 45.68 3.24 -65.04
N GLN A 96 46.79 2.73 -65.60
CA GLN A 96 47.87 1.98 -64.89
C GLN A 96 48.76 2.82 -63.94
N PRO A 97 49.56 2.16 -63.08
CA PRO A 97 51.00 2.03 -63.40
C PRO A 97 51.55 0.58 -63.37
N GLN A 98 52.86 0.42 -63.61
CA GLN A 98 53.53 -0.83 -64.01
C GLN A 98 54.32 -1.57 -62.89
N SER A 99 54.90 -2.70 -63.29
CA SER A 99 55.60 -3.73 -62.50
C SER A 99 56.94 -3.35 -61.86
N ALA A 100 57.29 -4.06 -60.78
CA ALA A 100 58.66 -4.35 -60.37
C ALA A 100 58.82 -5.87 -60.09
N GLN A 101 60.04 -6.40 -60.23
CA GLN A 101 60.34 -7.84 -60.05
C GLN A 101 60.64 -8.20 -58.59
N GLY A 102 60.33 -9.43 -58.19
CA GLY A 102 60.78 -10.02 -56.92
C GLY A 102 60.43 -11.51 -56.86
N GLN A 103 61.45 -12.37 -56.82
CA GLN A 103 61.26 -13.82 -56.69
C GLN A 103 61.25 -14.28 -55.23
N ASN A 104 60.64 -15.45 -55.01
CA ASN A 104 60.88 -16.46 -53.98
C ASN A 104 59.97 -16.54 -52.73
N HIS A 105 59.62 -17.82 -52.44
CA HIS A 105 59.35 -18.40 -51.11
C HIS A 105 58.16 -17.84 -50.30
N ASN A 106 56.94 -18.29 -50.62
CA ASN A 106 56.26 -19.38 -49.88
C ASN A 106 54.89 -19.71 -50.50
N ARG A 107 54.80 -20.81 -51.27
CA ARG A 107 53.58 -21.16 -52.04
C ARG A 107 52.62 -22.13 -51.33
N ASN A 108 52.93 -22.56 -50.10
CA ASN A 108 52.14 -23.53 -49.35
C ASN A 108 51.43 -22.91 -48.13
N ASP A 109 52.09 -22.02 -47.38
CA ASP A 109 51.55 -21.44 -46.13
C ASP A 109 50.27 -20.64 -46.35
N SER A 110 50.19 -19.89 -47.45
CA SER A 110 49.03 -19.07 -47.80
C SER A 110 47.79 -19.89 -48.17
N LEU A 111 47.96 -21.16 -48.59
CA LEU A 111 46.85 -22.09 -48.77
C LEU A 111 46.40 -22.69 -47.43
N LEU A 112 47.33 -23.11 -46.57
CA LEU A 112 46.99 -23.66 -45.25
C LEU A 112 46.30 -22.62 -44.35
N LEU A 113 46.81 -21.38 -44.29
CA LEU A 113 46.17 -20.30 -43.54
C LEU A 113 44.77 -19.95 -44.08
N ARG A 114 44.56 -20.00 -45.40
CA ARG A 114 43.27 -19.71 -46.04
C ARG A 114 42.26 -20.84 -45.89
N ILE A 115 42.72 -22.10 -45.88
CA ILE A 115 41.89 -23.26 -45.54
C ILE A 115 41.51 -23.20 -44.06
N PHE A 116 42.45 -22.84 -43.17
CA PHE A 116 42.19 -22.68 -41.75
C PHE A 116 41.21 -21.53 -41.46
N SER A 117 41.34 -20.37 -42.12
CA SER A 117 40.38 -19.28 -41.95
C SER A 117 38.98 -19.67 -42.42
N VAL A 118 38.85 -20.31 -43.60
CA VAL A 118 37.55 -20.82 -44.09
C VAL A 118 36.96 -21.87 -43.15
N TYR A 119 37.78 -22.71 -42.52
CA TYR A 119 37.33 -23.69 -41.53
C TYR A 119 36.85 -23.01 -40.22
N ILE A 120 37.55 -21.98 -39.75
CA ILE A 120 37.14 -21.20 -38.57
C ILE A 120 35.87 -20.38 -38.86
N ASP A 121 35.74 -19.76 -40.03
CA ASP A 121 34.52 -19.04 -40.45
C ASP A 121 33.32 -20.00 -40.57
N ALA A 122 33.53 -21.20 -41.13
CA ALA A 122 32.51 -22.25 -41.20
C ALA A 122 32.12 -22.76 -39.80
N LEU A 123 33.09 -22.94 -38.90
CA LEU A 123 32.85 -23.35 -37.51
C LEU A 123 32.09 -22.27 -36.72
N TYR A 124 32.43 -21.00 -36.93
CA TYR A 124 31.73 -19.85 -36.35
C TYR A 124 30.29 -19.76 -36.88
N GLY A 125 30.08 -19.89 -38.19
CA GLY A 125 28.76 -19.94 -38.82
C GLY A 125 27.92 -21.13 -38.33
N ALA A 126 28.52 -22.30 -38.13
CA ALA A 126 27.87 -23.47 -37.55
C ALA A 126 27.48 -23.23 -36.07
N LEU A 127 28.40 -22.71 -35.25
CA LEU A 127 28.13 -22.34 -33.85
C LEU A 127 27.01 -21.30 -33.74
N GLN A 128 27.04 -20.24 -34.56
CA GLN A 128 26.00 -19.21 -34.55
C GLN A 128 24.65 -19.74 -35.06
N SER A 129 24.65 -20.70 -35.99
CA SER A 129 23.44 -21.42 -36.42
C SER A 129 22.87 -22.30 -35.30
N ILE A 130 23.73 -23.02 -34.57
CA ILE A 130 23.35 -23.85 -33.41
C ILE A 130 22.80 -22.97 -32.27
N ILE A 131 23.48 -21.88 -31.93
CA ILE A 131 23.02 -20.89 -30.93
C ILE A 131 21.66 -20.30 -31.35
N SER A 132 21.49 -19.97 -32.63
CA SER A 132 20.21 -19.49 -33.16
C SER A 132 19.12 -20.56 -33.00
N LEU A 133 19.38 -21.81 -33.39
CA LEU A 133 18.42 -22.92 -33.30
C LEU A 133 18.01 -23.20 -31.85
N ILE A 134 18.97 -23.22 -30.92
CA ILE A 134 18.72 -23.35 -29.47
C ILE A 134 17.91 -22.16 -28.95
N SER A 135 18.21 -20.94 -29.42
CA SER A 135 17.43 -19.75 -29.02
C SER A 135 15.98 -19.86 -29.49
N TYR A 136 15.72 -20.27 -30.73
CA TYR A 136 14.35 -20.48 -31.22
C TYR A 136 13.64 -21.62 -30.47
N ALA A 137 14.33 -22.71 -30.15
CA ALA A 137 13.79 -23.82 -29.38
C ALA A 137 13.40 -23.44 -27.93
N ILE A 138 14.03 -22.41 -27.34
CA ILE A 138 13.69 -21.90 -26.00
C ILE A 138 12.63 -20.78 -26.08
N TRP A 139 12.78 -19.84 -27.03
CA TRP A 139 11.89 -18.70 -27.17
C TRP A 139 10.51 -19.06 -27.74
N ALA A 140 10.39 -20.01 -28.68
CA ALA A 140 9.10 -20.37 -29.26
C ALA A 140 8.12 -20.99 -28.23
N PRO A 141 8.52 -21.93 -27.36
CA PRO A 141 7.67 -22.39 -26.25
C PRO A 141 7.34 -21.28 -25.25
N ALA A 142 8.29 -20.40 -24.91
CA ALA A 142 8.05 -19.29 -23.98
C ALA A 142 7.04 -18.27 -24.54
N LEU A 143 7.17 -17.90 -25.81
CA LEU A 143 6.22 -17.05 -26.52
C LEU A 143 4.84 -17.71 -26.61
N CYS A 144 4.78 -18.99 -27.01
CA CYS A 144 3.55 -19.77 -27.03
C CYS A 144 2.85 -19.80 -25.65
N ALA A 145 3.59 -20.09 -24.58
CA ALA A 145 3.07 -20.07 -23.21
C ALA A 145 2.56 -18.68 -22.80
N SER A 146 3.27 -17.59 -23.15
CA SER A 146 2.81 -16.22 -22.87
C SER A 146 1.53 -15.87 -23.65
N ILE A 147 1.38 -16.35 -24.89
CA ILE A 147 0.17 -16.20 -25.70
C ILE A 147 -0.98 -16.97 -25.05
N TRP A 148 -0.77 -18.22 -24.61
CA TRP A 148 -1.80 -18.99 -23.90
C TRP A 148 -2.22 -18.34 -22.58
N ILE A 149 -1.28 -17.79 -21.80
CA ILE A 149 -1.57 -17.05 -20.56
C ILE A 149 -2.36 -15.76 -20.88
N TYR A 150 -2.01 -15.05 -21.95
CA TYR A 150 -2.72 -13.84 -22.40
C TYR A 150 -4.13 -14.15 -22.92
N MET A 151 -4.30 -15.23 -23.67
CA MET A 151 -5.61 -15.72 -24.14
C MET A 151 -6.49 -16.17 -22.97
N LEU A 152 -5.93 -16.91 -22.01
CA LEU A 152 -6.63 -17.29 -20.77
C LEU A 152 -7.06 -16.05 -19.97
N TRP A 153 -6.17 -15.04 -19.87
CA TRP A 153 -6.48 -13.76 -19.24
C TRP A 153 -7.59 -13.00 -19.98
N LEU A 154 -7.59 -12.97 -21.31
CA LEU A 154 -8.70 -12.42 -22.10
C LEU A 154 -10.02 -13.15 -21.85
N ILE A 155 -9.99 -14.50 -21.85
CA ILE A 155 -11.15 -15.36 -21.57
C ILE A 155 -11.73 -15.12 -20.18
N PHE A 156 -10.91 -14.78 -19.18
CA PHE A 156 -11.39 -14.37 -17.85
C PHE A 156 -11.81 -12.88 -17.77
N GLN A 157 -11.11 -11.96 -18.44
CA GLN A 157 -11.44 -10.53 -18.38
C GLN A 157 -12.74 -10.20 -19.14
N PHE A 158 -12.99 -10.85 -20.28
CA PHE A 158 -14.17 -10.56 -21.13
C PHE A 158 -15.53 -10.78 -20.42
N PRO A 159 -15.84 -11.93 -19.80
CA PRO A 159 -17.09 -12.12 -19.07
C PRO A 159 -17.20 -11.17 -17.86
N LEU A 160 -16.08 -10.82 -17.21
CA LEU A 160 -16.08 -9.86 -16.10
C LEU A 160 -16.37 -8.43 -16.58
N THR A 161 -15.89 -8.02 -17.77
CA THR A 161 -16.18 -6.68 -18.31
C THR A 161 -17.57 -6.59 -18.94
N THR A 162 -18.07 -7.63 -19.60
CA THR A 162 -19.45 -7.67 -20.10
C THR A 162 -20.46 -7.74 -18.96
N PHE A 163 -20.21 -8.52 -17.90
CA PHE A 163 -21.04 -8.55 -16.70
C PHE A 163 -21.01 -7.21 -15.93
N LYS A 164 -19.83 -6.58 -15.77
CA LYS A 164 -19.72 -5.21 -15.23
C LYS A 164 -20.50 -4.20 -16.07
N TRP A 165 -20.46 -4.30 -17.40
CA TRP A 165 -21.23 -3.44 -18.30
C TRP A 165 -22.74 -3.68 -18.16
N PHE A 166 -23.18 -4.95 -18.12
CA PHE A 166 -24.57 -5.33 -17.92
C PHE A 166 -25.13 -4.82 -16.57
N LEU A 167 -24.40 -5.03 -15.46
CA LEU A 167 -24.71 -4.44 -14.15
C LEU A 167 -24.83 -2.92 -14.23
N THR A 168 -23.92 -2.26 -14.96
CA THR A 168 -23.94 -0.81 -15.14
C THR A 168 -25.17 -0.35 -15.95
N VAL A 169 -25.56 -1.09 -16.98
CA VAL A 169 -26.76 -0.80 -17.79
C VAL A 169 -28.04 -0.99 -16.96
N LEU A 170 -28.12 -2.06 -16.18
CA LEU A 170 -29.29 -2.42 -15.38
C LEU A 170 -29.49 -1.49 -14.17
N TYR A 171 -28.45 -1.22 -13.38
CA TYR A 171 -28.55 -0.38 -12.18
C TYR A 171 -28.33 1.13 -12.42
N THR A 172 -27.87 1.55 -13.60
CA THR A 172 -27.68 2.99 -13.92
C THR A 172 -28.68 3.46 -14.97
N PRO A 173 -29.65 4.33 -14.64
CA PRO A 173 -30.61 4.85 -15.62
C PRO A 173 -29.90 5.64 -16.72
N ALA A 174 -30.44 5.60 -17.94
CA ALA A 174 -29.81 6.18 -19.13
C ALA A 174 -29.49 7.69 -18.99
N SER A 175 -30.35 8.44 -18.29
CA SER A 175 -30.10 9.86 -17.96
C SER A 175 -28.84 10.07 -17.10
N LYS A 176 -28.55 9.16 -16.15
CA LYS A 176 -27.28 9.14 -15.38
C LYS A 176 -26.09 8.59 -16.19
N ARG A 177 -26.29 8.02 -17.39
CA ARG A 177 -25.22 7.59 -18.29
C ARG A 177 -24.81 8.67 -19.30
N ILE A 178 -25.78 9.40 -19.87
CA ILE A 178 -25.55 10.41 -20.93
C ILE A 178 -25.08 11.76 -20.37
N ARG A 179 -25.45 12.11 -19.13
CA ARG A 179 -25.12 13.41 -18.52
C ARG A 179 -23.62 13.63 -18.35
N SER A 180 -23.15 14.85 -18.62
CA SER A 180 -21.78 15.29 -18.32
C SER A 180 -21.51 15.32 -16.80
N LYS A 181 -20.48 14.59 -16.36
CA LYS A 181 -20.08 14.46 -14.95
C LYS A 181 -18.73 15.14 -14.74
N ARG A 182 -18.54 15.80 -13.58
CA ARG A 182 -17.18 16.14 -13.14
C ARG A 182 -16.41 14.84 -12.85
N CYS A 183 -15.14 14.82 -13.21
CA CYS A 183 -14.26 13.68 -12.97
C CYS A 183 -13.49 13.87 -11.65
N VAL A 184 -13.45 12.81 -10.84
CA VAL A 184 -12.63 12.70 -9.62
C VAL A 184 -11.58 11.63 -9.85
N LEU A 185 -10.32 11.94 -9.55
CA LEU A 185 -9.19 11.00 -9.58
C LEU A 185 -8.89 10.53 -8.16
N ILE A 186 -8.85 9.21 -7.96
CA ILE A 186 -8.56 8.56 -6.67
C ILE A 186 -7.28 7.72 -6.79
N SER A 187 -6.33 7.85 -5.86
CA SER A 187 -5.17 6.95 -5.75
C SER A 187 -5.43 5.75 -4.82
N GLY A 188 -4.53 4.77 -4.78
CA GLY A 188 -4.64 3.63 -3.84
C GLY A 188 -5.71 2.60 -4.22
N GLY A 189 -5.98 2.43 -5.53
CA GLY A 189 -6.99 1.53 -6.09
C GLY A 189 -6.87 0.03 -5.76
N SER A 190 -5.87 -0.40 -4.99
CA SER A 190 -5.73 -1.77 -4.44
C SER A 190 -6.47 -1.98 -3.10
N THR A 191 -7.05 -0.92 -2.53
CA THR A 191 -7.60 -0.91 -1.17
C THR A 191 -9.13 -0.88 -1.11
N VAL A 192 -9.67 -1.38 0.01
CA VAL A 192 -11.11 -1.28 0.34
C VAL A 192 -11.55 0.18 0.49
N GLN A 193 -10.68 1.04 1.03
CA GLN A 193 -10.91 2.48 1.18
C GLN A 193 -11.19 3.15 -0.17
N ALA A 194 -10.35 2.89 -1.18
CA ALA A 194 -10.54 3.42 -2.54
C ALA A 194 -11.84 2.93 -3.18
N VAL A 195 -12.24 1.67 -2.96
CA VAL A 195 -13.52 1.13 -3.43
C VAL A 195 -14.70 1.87 -2.78
N HIS A 196 -14.71 2.04 -1.45
CA HIS A 196 -15.78 2.76 -0.75
C HIS A 196 -15.85 4.25 -1.14
N LEU A 197 -14.69 4.90 -1.27
CA LEU A 197 -14.57 6.28 -1.73
C LEU A 197 -15.13 6.44 -3.15
N ALA A 198 -14.75 5.55 -4.07
CA ALA A 198 -15.27 5.53 -5.43
C ALA A 198 -16.79 5.31 -5.46
N ARG A 199 -17.32 4.37 -4.67
CA ARG A 199 -18.77 4.13 -4.55
C ARG A 199 -19.52 5.35 -4.04
N ASN A 200 -19.00 6.07 -3.05
CA ASN A 200 -19.60 7.30 -2.52
C ASN A 200 -19.65 8.40 -3.60
N PHE A 201 -18.54 8.68 -4.31
CA PHE A 201 -18.54 9.66 -5.40
C PHE A 201 -19.43 9.25 -6.58
N TYR A 202 -19.50 7.96 -6.91
CA TYR A 202 -20.37 7.44 -7.96
C TYR A 202 -21.86 7.60 -7.63
N LYS A 203 -22.29 7.26 -6.39
CA LYS A 203 -23.66 7.50 -5.90
C LYS A 203 -24.04 8.98 -5.97
N ALA A 204 -23.11 9.88 -5.63
CA ALA A 204 -23.29 11.34 -5.73
C ALA A 204 -23.41 11.86 -7.18
N GLY A 205 -22.97 11.08 -8.18
CA GLY A 205 -23.08 11.38 -9.61
C GLY A 205 -21.76 11.75 -10.31
N ALA A 206 -20.60 11.56 -9.68
CA ALA A 206 -19.29 11.78 -10.31
C ALA A 206 -18.98 10.75 -11.41
N ARG A 207 -18.06 11.11 -12.30
CA ARG A 207 -17.20 10.15 -13.01
C ARG A 207 -16.03 9.86 -12.08
N VAL A 208 -15.73 8.59 -11.81
CA VAL A 208 -14.61 8.20 -10.95
C VAL A 208 -13.55 7.51 -11.80
N VAL A 209 -12.36 8.11 -11.85
CA VAL A 209 -11.15 7.52 -12.40
C VAL A 209 -10.24 7.14 -11.24
N ILE A 210 -9.60 5.98 -11.33
CA ILE A 210 -8.77 5.45 -10.24
C ILE A 210 -7.37 5.14 -10.78
N CYS A 211 -6.34 5.51 -10.03
CA CYS A 211 -4.97 5.10 -10.26
C CYS A 211 -4.41 4.24 -9.11
N GLU A 212 -3.43 3.41 -9.42
CA GLU A 212 -2.68 2.63 -8.44
C GLU A 212 -1.25 2.38 -8.95
N LEU A 213 -0.32 2.18 -8.00
CA LEU A 213 1.08 1.91 -8.28
C LEU A 213 1.27 0.57 -9.03
N GLU A 214 2.25 0.55 -9.93
CA GLU A 214 2.71 -0.66 -10.62
C GLU A 214 3.06 -1.80 -9.66
N GLY A 215 2.81 -3.04 -10.10
CA GLY A 215 2.94 -4.26 -9.29
C GLY A 215 1.82 -4.49 -8.26
N SER A 216 0.92 -3.54 -8.03
CA SER A 216 -0.18 -3.68 -7.06
C SER A 216 -1.45 -4.25 -7.70
N PHE A 217 -2.20 -5.08 -6.95
CA PHE A 217 -3.46 -5.65 -7.41
C PHE A 217 -4.56 -4.57 -7.42
N GLY A 218 -5.00 -4.15 -8.61
CA GLY A 218 -6.02 -3.11 -8.80
C GLY A 218 -7.45 -3.53 -8.44
N LEU A 219 -7.74 -3.77 -7.16
CA LEU A 219 -9.04 -4.18 -6.63
C LEU A 219 -10.21 -3.32 -7.14
N ALA A 220 -10.04 -2.00 -7.18
CA ALA A 220 -11.08 -1.07 -7.59
C ALA A 220 -11.37 -1.10 -9.10
N LYS A 221 -10.49 -1.68 -9.94
CA LYS A 221 -10.75 -1.91 -11.39
C LYS A 221 -12.07 -2.65 -11.61
N PHE A 222 -12.36 -3.61 -10.73
CA PHE A 222 -13.54 -4.48 -10.78
C PHE A 222 -14.83 -3.75 -10.38
N SER A 223 -14.76 -2.64 -9.64
CA SER A 223 -15.94 -1.91 -9.18
C SER A 223 -16.73 -1.26 -10.32
N THR A 224 -18.06 -1.37 -10.33
CA THR A 224 -18.96 -0.63 -11.25
C THR A 224 -18.83 0.88 -11.10
N ALA A 225 -18.43 1.38 -9.92
CA ALA A 225 -18.12 2.79 -9.69
C ALA A 225 -16.88 3.28 -10.47
N CYS A 226 -15.89 2.41 -10.64
CA CYS A 226 -14.65 2.73 -11.36
C CYS A 226 -14.91 2.84 -12.87
N SER A 227 -15.00 4.08 -13.35
CA SER A 227 -15.26 4.42 -14.76
C SER A 227 -14.04 4.19 -15.65
N LYS A 228 -12.82 4.29 -15.10
CA LYS A 228 -11.55 3.97 -15.76
C LYS A 228 -10.47 3.73 -14.72
N PHE A 229 -9.59 2.77 -14.97
CA PHE A 229 -8.47 2.41 -14.11
C PHE A 229 -7.15 2.68 -14.83
N TYR A 230 -6.17 3.21 -14.11
CA TYR A 230 -4.82 3.48 -14.59
C TYR A 230 -3.78 2.86 -13.65
N THR A 231 -2.67 2.41 -14.22
CA THR A 231 -1.46 2.07 -13.46
C THR A 231 -0.47 3.21 -13.61
N ILE A 232 0.28 3.53 -12.55
CA ILE A 232 1.30 4.59 -12.53
C ILE A 232 2.61 4.06 -11.90
N PRO A 233 3.79 4.56 -12.32
CA PRO A 233 5.07 4.07 -11.79
C PRO A 233 5.16 4.26 -10.28
N LYS A 234 5.80 3.33 -9.57
CA LYS A 234 6.01 3.46 -8.12
C LYS A 234 7.00 4.61 -7.85
N PRO A 235 6.64 5.64 -7.05
CA PRO A 235 7.55 6.71 -6.73
C PRO A 235 8.62 6.28 -5.71
N GLY A 236 9.76 6.94 -5.80
CA GLY A 236 10.93 6.80 -4.94
C GLY A 236 11.93 7.94 -5.25
N PRO A 237 13.06 8.03 -4.53
CA PRO A 237 13.94 9.21 -4.59
C PRO A 237 14.44 9.60 -5.99
N GLY A 238 14.63 8.63 -6.90
CA GLY A 238 15.14 8.88 -8.25
C GLY A 238 14.08 9.12 -9.34
N ASN A 239 12.80 8.80 -9.11
CA ASN A 239 11.77 8.76 -10.17
C ASN A 239 10.47 9.50 -9.83
N VAL A 240 10.49 10.41 -8.84
CA VAL A 240 9.34 11.26 -8.48
C VAL A 240 8.77 12.03 -9.69
N ILE A 241 9.63 12.47 -10.62
CA ILE A 241 9.23 13.22 -11.81
C ILE A 241 8.32 12.39 -12.72
N GLU A 242 8.57 11.09 -12.86
CA GLU A 242 7.75 10.17 -13.67
C GLU A 242 6.37 9.96 -13.04
N TYR A 243 6.32 9.83 -11.71
CA TYR A 243 5.08 9.75 -10.94
C TYR A 243 4.22 11.01 -11.11
N ILE A 244 4.81 12.20 -10.93
CA ILE A 244 4.13 13.49 -11.12
C ILE A 244 3.63 13.62 -12.56
N LYS A 245 4.46 13.26 -13.55
CA LYS A 245 4.06 13.27 -14.97
C LYS A 245 2.87 12.35 -15.23
N ALA A 246 2.89 11.11 -14.74
CA ALA A 246 1.80 10.15 -14.91
C ALA A 246 0.48 10.66 -14.30
N LEU A 247 0.51 11.32 -13.14
CA LEU A 247 -0.67 11.97 -12.57
C LEU A 247 -1.17 13.14 -13.44
N LYS A 248 -0.27 14.03 -13.91
CA LYS A 248 -0.63 15.14 -14.82
C LYS A 248 -1.27 14.62 -16.11
N ASP A 249 -0.68 13.61 -16.74
CA ASP A 249 -1.18 13.02 -17.99
C ASP A 249 -2.60 12.45 -17.80
N ILE A 250 -2.90 11.81 -16.65
CA ILE A 250 -4.25 11.33 -16.31
C ILE A 250 -5.21 12.51 -16.08
N VAL A 251 -4.81 13.51 -15.29
CA VAL A 251 -5.65 14.70 -14.98
C VAL A 251 -6.01 15.47 -16.25
N GLN A 252 -5.05 15.68 -17.16
CA GLN A 252 -5.26 16.34 -18.46
C GLN A 252 -6.20 15.53 -19.36
N LYS A 253 -5.96 14.23 -19.49
CA LYS A 253 -6.68 13.31 -20.38
C LYS A 253 -8.12 13.05 -19.95
N GLU A 254 -8.37 12.99 -18.65
CA GLU A 254 -9.69 12.70 -18.08
C GLU A 254 -10.44 13.95 -17.58
N LYS A 255 -9.80 15.11 -17.62
CA LYS A 255 -10.29 16.40 -17.10
C LYS A 255 -10.79 16.28 -15.65
N ALA A 256 -9.91 15.73 -14.80
CA ALA A 256 -10.17 15.60 -13.37
C ALA A 256 -10.22 16.99 -12.71
N VAL A 257 -11.27 17.21 -11.91
CA VAL A 257 -11.51 18.47 -11.17
C VAL A 257 -11.11 18.33 -9.70
N TYR A 258 -11.02 17.08 -9.21
CA TYR A 258 -10.60 16.73 -7.86
C TYR A 258 -9.60 15.58 -7.89
N TYR A 259 -8.54 15.67 -7.10
CA TYR A 259 -7.63 14.57 -6.80
C TYR A 259 -7.69 14.24 -5.31
N ILE A 260 -7.93 12.98 -4.97
CA ILE A 260 -8.11 12.51 -3.59
C ILE A 260 -7.23 11.28 -3.36
N PRO A 261 -6.08 11.43 -2.68
CA PRO A 261 -5.20 10.30 -2.43
C PRO A 261 -5.64 9.48 -1.21
N VAL A 262 -5.57 8.16 -1.35
CA VAL A 262 -5.80 7.23 -0.24
C VAL A 262 -4.51 6.95 0.54
N SER A 263 -3.35 7.16 -0.08
CA SER A 263 -2.00 7.10 0.51
C SER A 263 -1.78 5.89 1.46
N ALA A 264 -2.30 4.73 1.06
CA ALA A 264 -2.17 3.47 1.77
C ALA A 264 -1.16 2.51 1.09
N SER A 265 -1.10 2.55 -0.24
CA SER A 265 -0.05 1.93 -1.07
C SER A 265 1.14 2.86 -1.34
N ASN A 266 0.87 4.18 -1.39
CA ASN A 266 1.86 5.25 -1.54
C ASN A 266 2.04 6.03 -0.22
N THR A 267 3.12 6.80 -0.08
CA THR A 267 3.22 7.84 0.95
C THR A 267 2.73 9.18 0.43
N ALA A 268 2.03 9.92 1.30
CA ALA A 268 1.38 11.17 0.93
C ALA A 268 2.36 12.27 0.51
N TYR A 269 3.65 12.14 0.87
CA TYR A 269 4.71 13.04 0.45
C TYR A 269 4.79 13.16 -1.08
N TYR A 270 4.75 12.04 -1.82
CA TYR A 270 4.78 12.07 -3.28
C TYR A 270 3.46 12.58 -3.89
N ASP A 271 2.33 12.29 -3.24
CA ASP A 271 1.02 12.83 -3.61
C ASP A 271 1.00 14.39 -3.46
N ALA A 272 1.65 14.91 -2.42
CA ALA A 272 1.79 16.35 -2.12
C ALA A 272 2.84 17.08 -2.98
N LEU A 273 3.88 16.38 -3.48
CA LEU A 273 4.78 16.93 -4.50
C LEU A 273 4.09 17.06 -5.87
N ALA A 274 3.10 16.21 -6.17
CA ALA A 274 2.29 16.35 -7.39
C ALA A 274 1.31 17.54 -7.32
N LYS A 275 0.75 17.82 -6.14
CA LYS A 275 -0.27 18.85 -5.88
C LYS A 275 -0.13 20.16 -6.69
N PRO A 276 0.97 20.94 -6.60
CA PRO A 276 1.06 22.24 -7.27
C PRO A 276 0.90 22.13 -8.80
N TYR A 277 1.40 21.05 -9.40
CA TYR A 277 1.27 20.83 -10.84
C TYR A 277 -0.15 20.45 -11.26
N LEU A 278 -0.94 19.83 -10.37
CA LEU A 278 -2.33 19.47 -10.63
C LEU A 278 -3.29 20.65 -10.38
N GLU A 279 -3.01 21.48 -9.37
CA GLU A 279 -3.82 22.65 -9.06
C GLU A 279 -3.66 23.77 -10.09
N VAL A 280 -2.46 23.96 -10.65
CA VAL A 280 -2.25 24.83 -11.84
C VAL A 280 -3.06 24.35 -13.06
N MET A 281 -3.42 23.07 -13.13
CA MET A 281 -4.28 22.50 -14.17
C MET A 281 -5.78 22.54 -13.82
N GLY A 282 -6.16 23.17 -12.70
CA GLY A 282 -7.55 23.29 -12.23
C GLY A 282 -8.09 22.07 -11.48
N CYS A 283 -7.23 21.16 -11.03
CA CYS A 283 -7.61 19.97 -10.25
C CYS A 283 -7.36 20.22 -8.74
N GLU A 284 -8.43 20.47 -7.98
CA GLU A 284 -8.38 20.79 -6.55
C GLU A 284 -7.96 19.55 -5.74
N CYS A 285 -6.84 19.64 -5.01
CA CYS A 285 -6.19 18.48 -4.41
C CYS A 285 -6.49 18.33 -2.91
N PHE A 286 -7.03 17.17 -2.52
CA PHE A 286 -7.33 16.82 -1.13
C PHE A 286 -6.13 16.18 -0.43
N VAL A 287 -5.01 16.91 -0.49
CA VAL A 287 -3.77 16.65 0.26
C VAL A 287 -3.18 18.00 0.69
N PRO A 288 -2.55 18.13 1.88
CA PRO A 288 -1.80 19.32 2.26
C PRO A 288 -0.62 19.63 1.33
N SER A 289 0.09 20.74 1.56
CA SER A 289 1.38 21.00 0.90
C SER A 289 2.43 19.98 1.37
N ALA A 290 3.55 19.85 0.64
CA ALA A 290 4.63 18.95 1.05
C ALA A 290 5.17 19.27 2.46
N SER A 291 5.24 20.54 2.86
CA SER A 291 5.65 20.97 4.21
C SER A 291 4.69 20.48 5.30
N GLU A 292 3.37 20.66 5.10
CA GLU A 292 2.36 20.21 6.06
C GLU A 292 2.21 18.69 6.05
N VAL A 293 2.49 18.01 4.93
CA VAL A 293 2.59 16.54 4.95
C VAL A 293 3.80 16.09 5.75
N THR A 294 5.00 16.67 5.57
CA THR A 294 6.16 16.34 6.42
C THR A 294 5.83 16.49 7.90
N ALA A 295 5.25 17.62 8.30
CA ALA A 295 4.91 17.93 9.69
C ALA A 295 3.72 17.14 10.30
N LEU A 296 3.12 16.23 9.53
CA LEU A 296 2.01 15.36 9.96
C LEU A 296 2.30 13.87 9.77
N ASP A 297 3.08 13.49 8.75
CA ASP A 297 3.39 12.11 8.39
C ASP A 297 4.71 11.62 9.05
N ASP A 298 5.62 12.55 9.41
CA ASP A 298 6.76 12.27 10.28
C ASP A 298 6.32 12.28 11.77
N PRO A 299 6.49 11.17 12.52
CA PRO A 299 6.15 11.13 13.94
C PRO A 299 6.95 12.13 14.79
N LEU A 300 8.18 12.50 14.43
CA LEU A 300 8.98 13.42 15.25
C LEU A 300 8.44 14.86 15.17
N GLU A 301 8.27 15.39 13.95
CA GLU A 301 7.67 16.70 13.69
C GLU A 301 6.27 16.81 14.28
N LEU A 302 5.45 15.75 14.16
CA LEU A 302 4.10 15.74 14.74
C LEU A 302 4.12 15.91 16.25
N LEU A 303 5.02 15.23 16.97
CA LEU A 303 5.11 15.35 18.44
C LEU A 303 5.63 16.73 18.85
N GLN A 304 6.64 17.28 18.17
CA GLN A 304 7.12 18.65 18.41
C GLN A 304 6.01 19.69 18.16
N ARG A 305 5.22 19.50 17.10
CA ARG A 305 4.04 20.32 16.80
C ARG A 305 2.97 20.19 17.89
N CYS A 306 2.71 18.99 18.41
CA CYS A 306 1.79 18.79 19.53
C CYS A 306 2.26 19.52 20.81
N GLN A 307 3.54 19.41 21.17
CA GLN A 307 4.14 20.12 22.30
C GLN A 307 4.01 21.64 22.14
N THR A 308 4.30 22.17 20.95
CA THR A 308 4.15 23.60 20.60
C THR A 308 2.71 24.09 20.75
N LEU A 309 1.72 23.20 20.58
CA LEU A 309 0.29 23.50 20.73
C LEU A 309 -0.22 23.33 22.18
N GLY A 310 0.62 22.93 23.13
CA GLY A 310 0.20 22.58 24.49
C GLY A 310 -0.64 21.29 24.56
N LEU A 311 -0.43 20.39 23.60
CA LEU A 311 -1.01 19.05 23.61
C LEU A 311 0.00 18.06 24.20
N LEU A 312 -0.52 17.15 25.03
CA LEU A 312 0.27 16.09 25.65
C LEU A 312 0.88 15.17 24.59
N THR A 313 2.06 14.64 24.86
CA THR A 313 2.80 13.71 24.00
C THR A 313 3.34 12.53 24.79
N PRO A 314 3.38 11.32 24.24
CA PRO A 314 3.93 10.16 24.95
C PRO A 314 5.42 10.35 25.22
N CYS A 315 5.93 9.70 26.28
CA CYS A 315 7.36 9.63 26.56
C CYS A 315 8.11 9.00 25.39
N HIS A 316 9.06 9.74 24.83
CA HIS A 316 9.78 9.34 23.62
C HIS A 316 11.26 9.73 23.66
N THR A 317 12.07 9.06 22.84
CA THR A 317 13.51 9.29 22.72
C THR A 317 13.92 9.21 21.25
N VAL A 318 14.70 10.17 20.78
CA VAL A 318 15.22 10.17 19.40
C VAL A 318 16.54 9.41 19.35
N LEU A 319 16.64 8.45 18.44
CA LEU A 319 17.81 7.65 18.14
C LEU A 319 18.52 8.23 16.91
N ARG A 320 19.77 8.63 17.07
CA ARG A 320 20.64 9.10 16.00
C ARG A 320 21.80 8.14 15.73
N SER A 321 22.08 7.22 16.64
CA SER A 321 23.14 6.22 16.53
C SER A 321 22.70 4.85 17.09
N VAL A 322 23.42 3.80 16.72
CA VAL A 322 23.24 2.45 17.30
C VAL A 322 23.71 2.41 18.77
N GLN A 323 24.60 3.33 19.15
CA GLN A 323 25.07 3.54 20.52
C GLN A 323 23.92 4.03 21.43
N ASP A 324 23.00 4.86 20.92
CA ASP A 324 21.82 5.32 21.69
C ASP A 324 20.89 4.16 22.01
N VAL A 325 20.63 3.27 21.03
CA VAL A 325 19.86 2.03 21.25
C VAL A 325 20.55 1.14 22.28
N THR A 326 21.86 0.99 22.17
CA THR A 326 22.68 0.18 23.09
C THR A 326 22.55 0.70 24.52
N ARG A 327 22.69 2.02 24.72
CA ARG A 327 22.51 2.69 26.00
C ARG A 327 21.12 2.45 26.62
N MET A 328 20.06 2.48 25.81
CA MET A 328 18.69 2.20 26.30
C MET A 328 18.49 0.74 26.72
N TYR A 329 19.11 -0.23 26.04
CA TYR A 329 19.12 -1.64 26.49
C TYR A 329 19.93 -1.80 27.79
N GLU A 330 21.10 -1.18 27.89
CA GLU A 330 21.96 -1.22 29.10
C GLU A 330 21.28 -0.60 30.34
N GLN A 331 20.51 0.48 30.14
CA GLN A 331 19.68 1.11 31.16
C GLN A 331 18.42 0.31 31.52
N ASN A 332 18.21 -0.87 30.92
CA ASN A 332 16.99 -1.68 31.05
C ASN A 332 15.70 -0.90 30.72
N ALA A 333 15.76 0.13 29.87
CA ALA A 333 14.62 1.00 29.57
C ALA A 333 13.43 0.24 28.98
N PHE A 334 13.68 -0.88 28.29
CA PHE A 334 12.67 -1.73 27.67
C PHE A 334 12.11 -2.83 28.59
N SER A 335 12.46 -2.82 29.89
CA SER A 335 11.93 -3.79 30.85
C SER A 335 10.51 -3.49 31.34
N THR A 336 10.03 -2.24 31.19
CA THR A 336 8.79 -1.74 31.81
C THR A 336 7.75 -1.26 30.79
N GLY A 337 7.25 -2.19 29.97
CA GLY A 337 6.13 -1.98 29.05
C GLY A 337 6.50 -2.22 27.57
N ARG A 338 5.56 -1.94 26.66
CA ARG A 338 5.80 -2.07 25.22
C ARG A 338 6.45 -0.79 24.67
N TYR A 339 7.37 -0.94 23.72
CA TYR A 339 8.05 0.18 23.07
C TYR A 339 8.00 0.03 21.54
N LEU A 340 7.67 1.12 20.86
CA LEU A 340 7.56 1.23 19.41
C LEU A 340 8.74 2.03 18.86
N ILE A 341 9.38 1.53 17.82
CA ILE A 341 10.35 2.29 17.02
C ILE A 341 9.66 2.70 15.71
N LEU A 342 9.65 4.00 15.44
CA LEU A 342 9.15 4.58 14.19
C LEU A 342 10.29 5.28 13.46
N ALA A 343 10.34 5.18 12.13
CA ALA A 343 11.28 5.97 11.34
C ALA A 343 10.89 7.45 11.43
N ALA A 344 11.88 8.34 11.56
CA ALA A 344 11.68 9.78 11.71
C ALA A 344 12.38 10.57 10.58
N GLY A 345 12.14 11.88 10.53
CA GLY A 345 12.73 12.78 9.54
C GLY A 345 12.36 12.40 8.10
N PRO A 346 13.25 12.69 7.13
CA PRO A 346 13.02 12.35 5.73
C PRO A 346 12.80 10.87 5.45
N ALA A 347 13.24 9.95 6.31
CA ALA A 347 12.93 8.52 6.20
C ALA A 347 11.51 8.21 6.71
N GLY A 348 11.10 8.80 7.84
CA GLY A 348 9.76 8.66 8.42
C GLY A 348 8.64 8.94 7.42
N MET A 349 8.68 10.11 6.77
CA MET A 349 7.66 10.52 5.79
C MET A 349 7.65 9.69 4.48
N ARG A 350 8.80 9.11 4.06
CA ARG A 350 8.92 8.39 2.78
C ARG A 350 8.69 6.89 2.92
N ASP A 351 9.19 6.29 4.00
CA ASP A 351 9.26 4.84 4.18
C ASP A 351 8.29 4.34 5.26
N ARG A 352 7.84 5.23 6.17
CA ARG A 352 6.82 4.97 7.22
C ARG A 352 7.08 3.71 8.07
N GLY A 353 8.35 3.40 8.32
CA GLY A 353 8.77 2.23 9.10
C GLY A 353 8.20 2.22 10.52
N LYS A 354 7.59 1.10 10.93
CA LYS A 354 7.22 0.79 12.31
C LYS A 354 7.80 -0.57 12.68
N ILE A 355 8.52 -0.62 13.79
CA ILE A 355 9.07 -1.82 14.42
C ILE A 355 8.56 -1.85 15.87
N ILE A 356 8.34 -3.03 16.42
CA ILE A 356 8.18 -3.23 17.87
C ILE A 356 9.54 -3.68 18.37
N LEU A 357 10.07 -3.02 19.39
CA LEU A 357 11.40 -3.32 19.93
C LEU A 357 11.44 -4.77 20.43
N PRO A 358 12.39 -5.61 19.94
CA PRO A 358 12.58 -6.94 20.49
C PRO A 358 13.14 -6.85 21.92
N PRO A 359 12.87 -7.83 22.78
CA PRO A 359 13.30 -7.80 24.18
C PRO A 359 14.83 -7.85 24.34
N THR A 360 15.58 -8.32 23.33
CA THR A 360 17.05 -8.36 23.40
C THR A 360 17.74 -7.55 22.30
N ILE A 361 18.86 -6.90 22.67
CA ILE A 361 19.76 -6.20 21.74
C ILE A 361 20.35 -7.14 20.66
N ARG A 362 20.41 -8.46 20.91
CA ARG A 362 20.90 -9.45 19.94
C ARG A 362 19.94 -9.57 18.76
N GLU A 363 18.64 -9.72 19.03
CA GLU A 363 17.61 -9.72 18.00
C GLU A 363 17.59 -8.42 17.20
N PHE A 364 17.71 -7.27 17.87
CA PHE A 364 17.77 -5.96 17.22
C PHE A 364 18.97 -5.84 16.27
N ARG A 365 20.17 -6.26 16.71
CA ARG A 365 21.40 -6.22 15.90
C ARG A 365 21.32 -7.15 14.68
N ASN A 366 20.67 -8.31 14.82
CA ASN A 366 20.46 -9.26 13.72
C ASN A 366 19.56 -8.69 12.61
N GLN A 367 18.76 -7.66 12.89
CA GLN A 367 17.85 -7.03 11.93
C GLN A 367 18.50 -5.88 11.13
N GLN A 368 19.77 -5.53 11.42
CA GLN A 368 20.63 -4.64 10.62
C GLN A 368 20.01 -3.28 10.24
N TYR A 369 19.29 -2.64 11.17
CA TYR A 369 18.69 -1.33 10.92
C TYR A 369 19.73 -0.21 10.77
N GLU A 370 19.65 0.55 9.68
CA GLU A 370 20.40 1.79 9.51
C GLU A 370 19.86 2.88 10.46
N ILE A 371 20.66 3.24 11.46
CA ILE A 371 20.42 4.37 12.37
C ILE A 371 21.62 5.31 12.26
N ASN A 372 21.38 6.53 11.78
CA ASN A 372 22.37 7.60 11.63
C ASN A 372 21.63 8.95 11.59
N GLU A 373 22.34 10.07 11.66
CA GLU A 373 21.74 11.42 11.62
C GLU A 373 20.84 11.68 10.38
N ASN A 374 21.11 11.02 9.24
CA ASN A 374 20.31 11.15 8.01
C ASN A 374 19.08 10.20 7.99
N LYS A 375 19.03 9.23 8.89
CA LYS A 375 17.93 8.27 9.11
C LYS A 375 17.68 8.11 10.62
N PRO A 376 17.19 9.17 11.30
CA PRO A 376 16.85 9.09 12.71
C PRO A 376 15.63 8.19 12.91
N TRP A 377 15.51 7.62 14.09
CA TRP A 377 14.33 6.87 14.53
C TRP A 377 13.82 7.46 15.85
N ILE A 378 12.55 7.27 16.16
CA ILE A 378 11.94 7.67 17.42
C ILE A 378 11.42 6.44 18.16
N VAL A 379 11.89 6.26 19.40
CA VAL A 379 11.34 5.32 20.37
C VAL A 379 10.16 6.00 21.07
N ILE A 380 9.01 5.35 21.12
CA ILE A 380 7.83 5.80 21.87
C ILE A 380 7.43 4.68 22.84
N ARG A 381 7.22 5.01 24.12
CA ARG A 381 6.58 4.07 25.08
C ARG A 381 5.11 3.94 24.69
N ASP A 382 4.68 2.73 24.36
CA ASP A 382 3.31 2.43 23.93
C ASP A 382 2.37 2.49 25.14
N PRO A 383 1.37 3.38 25.16
CA PRO A 383 0.43 3.43 26.29
C PRO A 383 -0.38 2.14 26.39
N SER A 384 -0.57 1.68 27.61
CA SER A 384 -1.25 0.43 27.96
C SER A 384 -2.79 0.53 27.91
N GLY A 385 -3.33 1.76 27.90
CA GLY A 385 -4.76 2.03 27.76
C GLY A 385 -5.30 1.83 26.34
N LYS A 386 -6.52 2.31 26.09
CA LYS A 386 -7.20 2.13 24.81
C LYS A 386 -6.50 2.85 23.65
N HIS A 387 -6.40 2.19 22.50
CA HIS A 387 -5.92 2.78 21.24
C HIS A 387 -7.10 3.15 20.34
N TYR A 388 -6.98 4.31 19.68
CA TYR A 388 -7.96 4.88 18.77
C TYR A 388 -7.31 5.32 17.46
N ILE A 389 -8.06 5.25 16.36
CA ILE A 389 -7.66 5.77 15.06
C ILE A 389 -8.78 6.62 14.44
N THR A 390 -8.41 7.76 13.88
CA THR A 390 -9.37 8.66 13.21
C THR A 390 -9.33 8.54 11.68
N CYS A 391 -10.40 8.99 11.03
CA CYS A 391 -10.38 9.49 9.67
C CYS A 391 -11.04 10.88 9.66
N THR A 392 -10.24 11.91 9.84
CA THR A 392 -10.64 13.31 9.89
C THR A 392 -10.55 13.89 8.47
N THR A 393 -11.69 14.34 7.92
CA THR A 393 -11.73 15.13 6.67
C THR A 393 -11.62 16.61 7.03
N VAL A 394 -10.63 17.29 6.45
CA VAL A 394 -10.34 18.70 6.69
C VAL A 394 -10.47 19.48 5.38
N LYS A 395 -11.04 20.67 5.45
CA LYS A 395 -11.19 21.60 4.33
C LYS A 395 -11.08 23.03 4.83
N GLU A 396 -10.25 23.84 4.18
CA GLU A 396 -9.94 25.21 4.59
C GLU A 396 -9.50 25.26 6.08
N SER A 397 -8.68 24.28 6.49
CA SER A 397 -8.23 24.00 7.87
C SER A 397 -9.33 23.70 8.90
N LYS A 398 -10.59 23.56 8.49
CA LYS A 398 -11.72 23.19 9.36
C LYS A 398 -12.07 21.71 9.23
N ILE A 399 -12.39 21.06 10.34
CA ILE A 399 -12.93 19.70 10.35
C ILE A 399 -14.33 19.73 9.73
N VAL A 400 -14.54 18.99 8.64
CA VAL A 400 -15.86 18.87 7.98
C VAL A 400 -16.51 17.50 8.18
N ALA A 401 -15.72 16.48 8.56
CA ALA A 401 -16.19 15.23 9.14
C ALA A 401 -15.07 14.56 9.93
N ASN A 402 -15.42 13.77 10.93
CA ASN A 402 -14.52 12.82 11.55
C ASN A 402 -15.22 11.47 11.69
N VAL A 403 -14.46 10.38 11.63
CA VAL A 403 -14.86 9.07 12.17
C VAL A 403 -13.74 8.63 13.12
N THR A 404 -14.11 8.26 14.33
CA THR A 404 -13.20 7.64 15.31
C THR A 404 -13.54 6.15 15.40
N CYS A 405 -12.52 5.30 15.41
CA CYS A 405 -12.66 3.89 15.76
C CYS A 405 -11.74 3.55 16.92
N PHE A 406 -12.26 2.81 17.90
CA PHE A 406 -11.46 2.02 18.82
C PHE A 406 -10.72 0.91 18.05
N VAL A 407 -9.52 0.55 18.52
CA VAL A 407 -8.67 -0.50 17.96
C VAL A 407 -8.69 -1.72 18.88
N ASP A 408 -9.52 -2.70 18.51
CA ASP A 408 -9.68 -3.99 19.17
C ASP A 408 -8.75 -5.03 18.51
N GLU A 409 -8.02 -5.82 19.30
CA GLU A 409 -7.03 -6.78 18.78
C GLU A 409 -7.68 -7.99 18.08
N GLU A 410 -8.90 -8.38 18.44
CA GLU A 410 -9.64 -9.52 17.85
C GLU A 410 -10.59 -9.07 16.74
N ARG A 411 -11.33 -7.99 17.00
CA ARG A 411 -12.46 -7.49 16.20
C ARG A 411 -12.03 -6.40 15.21
N GLY A 412 -10.83 -5.86 15.37
CA GLY A 412 -10.23 -4.86 14.48
C GLY A 412 -10.67 -3.44 14.82
N PHE A 413 -11.46 -2.82 13.95
CA PHE A 413 -11.87 -1.42 14.13
C PHE A 413 -13.35 -1.35 14.47
N ILE A 414 -13.68 -0.68 15.57
CA ILE A 414 -15.06 -0.51 16.07
C ILE A 414 -15.36 0.99 16.12
N PRO A 415 -16.37 1.51 15.40
CA PRO A 415 -16.76 2.92 15.48
C PRO A 415 -17.18 3.30 16.90
N GLU A 416 -16.61 4.37 17.44
CA GLU A 416 -16.87 4.83 18.82
C GLU A 416 -16.87 6.37 18.86
N GLU A 417 -17.90 6.95 19.48
CA GLU A 417 -17.97 8.41 19.71
C GLU A 417 -17.20 8.76 20.99
N HIS A 418 -16.06 9.44 20.85
CA HIS A 418 -15.19 9.82 21.97
C HIS A 418 -15.03 11.36 22.00
N PRO A 419 -15.68 12.07 22.93
CA PRO A 419 -15.76 13.54 22.90
C PRO A 419 -14.39 14.20 23.07
N GLU A 420 -13.51 13.61 23.88
CA GLU A 420 -12.13 14.09 24.09
C GLU A 420 -11.29 14.04 22.80
N ILE A 421 -11.53 13.07 21.92
CA ILE A 421 -10.86 13.00 20.61
C ILE A 421 -11.33 14.15 19.72
N VAL A 422 -12.61 14.53 19.78
CA VAL A 422 -13.13 15.71 19.08
C VAL A 422 -12.48 16.99 19.63
N GLN A 423 -12.40 17.14 20.97
CA GLN A 423 -11.74 18.28 21.61
C GLN A 423 -10.24 18.35 21.31
N TRP A 424 -9.55 17.20 21.23
CA TRP A 424 -8.13 17.12 20.86
C TRP A 424 -7.93 17.58 19.40
N LEU A 425 -8.78 17.10 18.48
CA LEU A 425 -8.75 17.51 17.09
C LEU A 425 -9.05 19.02 16.95
N ASP A 426 -10.09 19.54 17.60
CA ASP A 426 -10.43 20.97 17.58
C ASP A 426 -9.26 21.82 18.11
N ARG A 427 -8.62 21.44 19.23
CA ARG A 427 -7.41 22.12 19.74
C ARG A 427 -6.24 22.07 18.75
N PHE A 428 -6.02 20.92 18.10
CA PHE A 428 -4.97 20.77 17.09
C PHE A 428 -5.22 21.70 15.89
N PHE A 429 -6.39 21.60 15.24
CA PHE A 429 -6.68 22.39 14.04
C PHE A 429 -6.84 23.90 14.30
N ALA A 430 -7.23 24.32 15.51
CA ALA A 430 -7.39 25.74 15.84
C ALA A 430 -6.10 26.58 15.76
N ARG A 431 -4.91 25.96 15.87
CA ARG A 431 -3.61 26.68 15.84
C ARG A 431 -2.50 26.00 15.02
N SER A 432 -2.67 24.77 14.55
CA SER A 432 -1.63 24.01 13.81
C SER A 432 -1.32 24.54 12.41
N PHE A 433 -2.19 25.34 11.78
CA PHE A 433 -2.06 25.71 10.36
C PHE A 433 -2.25 27.22 10.13
N SER A 434 -1.23 27.87 9.56
CA SER A 434 -1.27 29.28 9.14
C SER A 434 -1.94 29.48 7.77
N THR A 435 -2.07 28.42 6.98
CA THR A 435 -2.73 28.42 5.66
C THR A 435 -3.86 27.40 5.61
N GLY A 436 -4.82 27.59 4.71
CA GLY A 436 -5.97 26.70 4.55
C GLY A 436 -5.59 25.35 3.94
N ILE A 437 -5.59 24.28 4.74
CA ILE A 437 -5.32 22.91 4.26
C ILE A 437 -6.61 22.17 3.87
N ASN A 438 -6.50 21.31 2.85
CA ASN A 438 -7.53 20.38 2.40
C ASN A 438 -6.97 18.96 2.42
N GLY A 439 -7.77 17.98 2.86
CA GLY A 439 -7.42 16.57 2.73
C GLY A 439 -7.97 15.66 3.83
N HIS A 440 -7.35 14.49 3.95
CA HIS A 440 -7.70 13.46 4.90
C HIS A 440 -6.53 13.18 5.83
N LEU A 441 -6.81 13.15 7.13
CA LEU A 441 -5.83 12.98 8.19
C LEU A 441 -6.29 11.88 9.14
N SER A 442 -5.37 11.01 9.52
CA SER A 442 -5.65 9.83 10.35
C SER A 442 -4.71 9.80 11.52
N PHE A 443 -5.16 10.37 12.63
CA PHE A 443 -4.42 10.37 13.89
C PHE A 443 -4.57 9.00 14.54
N ARG A 444 -3.46 8.50 15.09
CA ARG A 444 -3.44 7.42 16.07
C ARG A 444 -3.28 8.06 17.44
N LEU A 445 -4.26 7.83 18.29
CA LEU A 445 -4.35 8.40 19.63
C LEU A 445 -4.43 7.23 20.61
N ALA A 446 -3.80 7.34 21.77
CA ALA A 446 -3.86 6.34 22.81
C ALA A 446 -4.15 7.01 24.15
N VAL A 447 -4.85 6.29 25.03
CA VAL A 447 -5.13 6.72 26.40
C VAL A 447 -4.02 6.20 27.31
N THR A 448 -3.50 7.06 28.18
CA THR A 448 -2.45 6.69 29.15
C THR A 448 -3.04 6.04 30.42
N GLU A 449 -2.18 5.65 31.36
CA GLU A 449 -2.61 5.02 32.64
C GLU A 449 -3.32 6.04 33.55
N GLU A 450 -3.01 7.31 33.37
CA GLU A 450 -3.63 8.49 33.99
C GLU A 450 -4.96 8.89 33.32
N GLY A 451 -5.34 8.23 32.22
CA GLY A 451 -6.54 8.55 31.44
C GLY A 451 -6.35 9.65 30.39
N GLU A 452 -5.13 10.15 30.18
CA GLU A 452 -4.89 11.26 29.26
C GLU A 452 -4.73 10.81 27.80
N LEU A 453 -5.17 11.64 26.85
CA LEU A 453 -5.16 11.32 25.42
C LEU A 453 -3.90 11.85 24.71
N VAL A 454 -3.02 10.94 24.26
CA VAL A 454 -1.75 11.27 23.61
C VAL A 454 -1.66 10.78 22.14
N PRO A 455 -1.00 11.52 21.23
CA PRO A 455 -0.77 11.12 19.85
C PRO A 455 0.42 10.16 19.72
N ILE A 456 0.24 9.09 18.95
CA ILE A 456 1.30 8.11 18.60
C ILE A 456 1.82 8.31 17.17
N GLY A 457 1.07 9.06 16.35
CA GLY A 457 1.42 9.37 14.95
C GLY A 457 0.20 9.78 14.15
N CYS A 458 0.41 10.40 12.99
CA CYS A 458 -0.64 10.71 12.03
C CYS A 458 -0.29 10.09 10.67
N ARG A 459 -1.29 9.92 9.81
CA ARG A 459 -1.13 9.61 8.40
C ARG A 459 -2.01 10.49 7.56
N VAL A 460 -1.41 11.15 6.59
CA VAL A 460 -2.13 11.84 5.52
C VAL A 460 -2.62 10.79 4.51
N GLY A 461 -3.87 10.96 4.05
CA GLY A 461 -4.59 10.06 3.16
C GLY A 461 -5.83 9.41 3.81
N VAL A 462 -6.71 8.86 2.97
CA VAL A 462 -7.97 8.21 3.41
C VAL A 462 -7.69 6.89 4.14
N SER A 463 -7.86 6.89 5.47
CA SER A 463 -7.59 5.72 6.33
C SER A 463 -8.78 4.76 6.45
N LEU A 464 -8.60 3.62 7.14
CA LEU A 464 -9.61 2.55 7.15
C LEU A 464 -10.93 2.94 7.87
N PRO A 465 -10.95 3.75 8.95
CA PRO A 465 -12.18 4.31 9.52
C PRO A 465 -13.07 5.10 8.54
N TYR A 466 -12.56 5.49 7.36
CA TYR A 466 -13.41 6.06 6.32
C TYR A 466 -14.55 5.13 5.86
N ILE A 467 -14.40 3.80 5.99
CA ILE A 467 -15.43 2.84 5.53
C ILE A 467 -16.74 2.95 6.32
N CYS A 468 -16.68 3.39 7.58
CA CYS A 468 -17.85 3.63 8.43
C CYS A 468 -18.63 4.88 8.00
N HIS A 469 -18.03 5.77 7.19
CA HIS A 469 -18.64 7.03 6.82
C HIS A 469 -19.69 6.85 5.71
N THR A 470 -20.95 7.12 6.04
CA THR A 470 -22.15 6.78 5.24
C THR A 470 -22.47 7.78 4.13
N GLY A 471 -21.58 7.91 3.15
CA GLY A 471 -21.88 8.55 1.86
C GLY A 471 -22.10 10.08 1.88
N ILE A 472 -21.88 10.74 3.02
CA ILE A 472 -21.95 12.21 3.17
C ILE A 472 -20.73 12.87 2.53
N HIS A 473 -19.55 12.25 2.62
CA HIS A 473 -18.24 12.83 2.22
C HIS A 473 -18.20 13.58 0.86
N PRO A 474 -18.81 13.11 -0.25
CA PRO A 474 -18.87 13.88 -1.49
C PRO A 474 -19.53 15.26 -1.36
N ARG A 475 -20.45 15.45 -0.40
CA ARG A 475 -21.11 16.73 -0.07
C ARG A 475 -20.14 17.74 0.58
N LEU A 476 -19.08 17.25 1.23
CA LEU A 476 -18.12 18.04 2.00
C LEU A 476 -16.96 18.53 1.11
N VAL A 477 -16.40 17.59 0.34
CA VAL A 477 -15.36 17.83 -0.66
C VAL A 477 -15.84 18.81 -1.73
N TRP A 478 -16.97 18.50 -2.36
CA TRP A 478 -17.35 19.07 -3.65
C TRP A 478 -18.11 20.40 -3.48
N LYS A 479 -17.61 21.46 -4.11
CA LYS A 479 -18.32 22.76 -4.25
C LYS A 479 -19.66 22.55 -5.03
N PRO A 480 -20.84 22.90 -4.47
CA PRO A 480 -22.15 22.55 -5.02
C PRO A 480 -22.30 22.81 -6.53
N CYS A 481 -22.97 21.91 -7.25
CA CYS A 481 -23.23 22.08 -8.67
C CYS A 481 -24.57 21.44 -9.09
N ARG A 482 -25.17 21.94 -10.19
CA ARG A 482 -26.45 21.48 -10.76
C ARG A 482 -26.49 19.98 -11.12
N HIS A 483 -25.35 19.30 -11.09
CA HIS A 483 -25.22 17.89 -11.48
C HIS A 483 -25.18 16.93 -10.28
N PHE A 484 -24.96 17.45 -9.06
CA PHE A 484 -24.88 16.69 -7.82
C PHE A 484 -26.26 16.29 -7.30
N SER A 485 -26.49 15.00 -7.01
CA SER A 485 -27.76 14.55 -6.45
C SER A 485 -27.74 14.53 -4.91
N ARG A 486 -28.21 15.63 -4.30
CA ARG A 486 -28.29 15.82 -2.84
C ARG A 486 -29.25 14.83 -2.14
N GLN A 487 -30.07 14.10 -2.90
CA GLN A 487 -30.95 13.03 -2.42
C GLN A 487 -30.27 11.65 -2.33
N ASN A 488 -29.23 11.39 -3.14
CA ASN A 488 -28.54 10.08 -3.20
C ASN A 488 -27.26 10.02 -2.34
N SER A 489 -27.00 11.07 -1.56
CA SER A 489 -25.90 11.16 -0.58
C SER A 489 -26.51 11.50 0.78
N GLY A 490 -26.00 10.90 1.86
CA GLY A 490 -26.66 10.88 3.17
C GLY A 490 -27.12 12.27 3.68
N ILE A 491 -28.20 12.27 4.46
CA ILE A 491 -28.71 13.49 5.09
C ILE A 491 -27.59 14.10 5.95
N SER A 492 -27.48 15.43 5.90
CA SER A 492 -26.47 16.19 6.61
C SER A 492 -27.16 17.38 7.24
N THR A 493 -27.43 17.24 8.53
CA THR A 493 -27.95 18.26 9.45
C THR A 493 -26.76 19.00 10.06
N MET A 494 -26.27 20.03 9.36
CA MET A 494 -25.19 20.91 9.84
C MET A 494 -25.45 22.37 9.44
N SER A 495 -26.35 22.99 10.21
CA SER A 495 -26.31 24.34 10.77
C SER A 495 -27.53 24.36 11.71
N ASP A 496 -27.42 24.37 13.03
CA ASP A 496 -26.57 25.22 13.87
C ASP A 496 -26.05 24.51 15.13
N ARG A 497 -25.19 25.20 15.90
CA ARG A 497 -24.89 24.84 17.29
C ARG A 497 -25.97 25.44 18.20
N HIS A 498 -26.19 24.83 19.36
CA HIS A 498 -27.28 25.11 20.30
C HIS A 498 -28.66 24.63 19.81
N ILE A 499 -29.58 24.33 20.74
CA ILE A 499 -30.85 23.59 20.53
C ILE A 499 -30.67 22.07 20.27
N LEU A 500 -30.18 21.35 21.28
CA LEU A 500 -30.37 19.88 21.39
C LEU A 500 -31.63 19.51 22.21
N SER A 501 -32.20 20.47 22.97
CA SER A 501 -33.44 20.31 23.75
C SER A 501 -34.63 19.93 22.88
N ASP A 502 -34.96 20.77 21.89
CA ASP A 502 -36.29 20.72 21.27
C ASP A 502 -36.40 19.66 20.16
N ALA A 503 -35.27 19.07 19.76
CA ALA A 503 -35.26 17.85 18.96
C ALA A 503 -35.99 16.69 19.68
N VAL A 504 -35.88 16.61 21.01
CA VAL A 504 -36.53 15.56 21.81
C VAL A 504 -38.04 15.78 21.90
N SER A 505 -38.50 17.02 22.07
CA SER A 505 -39.92 17.35 22.17
C SER A 505 -40.67 17.21 20.84
N TYR A 506 -39.99 17.39 19.70
CA TYR A 506 -40.53 17.04 18.38
C TYR A 506 -40.44 15.53 18.06
N ALA A 507 -39.40 14.82 18.53
CA ALA A 507 -39.29 13.37 18.35
C ALA A 507 -40.41 12.61 19.08
N LEU A 508 -40.72 12.97 20.34
CA LEU A 508 -41.78 12.31 21.12
C LEU A 508 -43.19 12.44 20.52
N LYS A 509 -43.43 13.39 19.60
CA LYS A 509 -44.74 13.62 18.98
C LYS A 509 -44.94 12.91 17.64
N ARG A 510 -43.95 12.18 17.12
CA ARG A 510 -44.09 11.46 15.85
C ARG A 510 -44.39 9.97 16.07
N SER A 511 -45.66 9.62 15.97
CA SER A 511 -46.17 8.26 16.22
C SER A 511 -45.58 7.22 15.26
N VAL A 512 -45.10 6.12 15.84
CA VAL A 512 -45.08 4.73 15.32
C VAL A 512 -44.86 4.55 13.80
N GLY A 513 -43.72 3.97 13.41
CA GLY A 513 -43.66 3.19 12.17
C GLY A 513 -42.50 3.38 11.20
N GLU A 514 -41.35 3.95 11.58
CA GLU A 514 -40.15 3.90 10.71
C GLU A 514 -38.85 3.82 11.52
N THR A 515 -38.17 2.68 11.43
CA THR A 515 -36.98 2.38 12.25
C THR A 515 -35.72 3.05 11.68
N VAL A 516 -35.33 4.18 12.26
CA VAL A 516 -34.00 4.76 12.01
C VAL A 516 -32.94 3.81 12.58
N PRO A 517 -31.99 3.29 11.78
CA PRO A 517 -30.89 2.50 12.30
C PRO A 517 -29.92 3.42 13.04
N HIS A 518 -29.98 3.41 14.37
CA HIS A 518 -28.94 3.98 15.22
C HIS A 518 -27.58 3.34 14.91
N LEU A 519 -26.49 4.08 15.14
CA LEU A 519 -25.10 3.62 14.98
C LEU A 519 -24.69 2.65 16.12
N LEU A 520 -25.46 1.57 16.33
CA LEU A 520 -25.17 0.54 17.32
C LEU A 520 -24.12 -0.46 16.79
N GLY A 521 -22.88 -0.27 17.21
CA GLY A 521 -21.94 -1.38 17.49
C GLY A 521 -21.60 -2.35 16.36
N THR A 522 -21.77 -1.99 15.08
CA THR A 522 -21.40 -2.88 13.97
C THR A 522 -19.89 -3.00 13.87
N VAL A 523 -19.35 -4.16 14.28
CA VAL A 523 -17.93 -4.53 14.07
C VAL A 523 -17.64 -4.52 12.57
N LEU A 524 -16.55 -3.87 12.15
CA LEU A 524 -16.27 -3.62 10.73
C LEU A 524 -15.74 -4.86 10.01
N ASP A 525 -16.60 -5.82 9.69
CA ASP A 525 -16.26 -6.88 8.74
C ASP A 525 -15.98 -6.26 7.35
N LYS A 526 -14.78 -6.53 6.84
CA LYS A 526 -14.33 -6.17 5.50
C LYS A 526 -15.24 -6.78 4.43
N ARG A 527 -15.97 -7.86 4.73
CA ARG A 527 -17.01 -8.44 3.87
C ARG A 527 -18.12 -7.44 3.57
N GLU A 528 -18.68 -6.80 4.60
CA GLU A 528 -19.79 -5.85 4.47
C GLU A 528 -19.36 -4.57 3.74
N ALA A 529 -18.17 -4.04 4.07
CA ALA A 529 -17.61 -2.88 3.38
C ALA A 529 -17.30 -3.15 1.88
N LEU A 530 -16.98 -4.41 1.52
CA LEU A 530 -16.71 -4.81 0.14
C LEU A 530 -17.97 -5.24 -0.64
N PHE A 531 -18.97 -5.83 0.00
CA PHE A 531 -20.18 -6.26 -0.68
C PHE A 531 -21.16 -5.12 -0.93
N ALA A 532 -21.68 -5.03 -2.15
CA ALA A 532 -22.78 -4.15 -2.49
C ALA A 532 -23.57 -4.79 -3.64
N TYR A 533 -24.91 -4.85 -3.54
CA TYR A 533 -25.73 -5.58 -4.53
C TYR A 533 -25.60 -5.05 -5.97
N TRP A 534 -25.36 -3.74 -6.13
CA TRP A 534 -25.14 -3.04 -7.41
C TRP A 534 -23.66 -3.00 -7.83
N ASP A 535 -22.76 -3.49 -6.98
CA ASP A 535 -21.31 -3.55 -7.21
C ASP A 535 -20.67 -4.76 -6.48
N PRO A 536 -21.03 -6.00 -6.81
CA PRO A 536 -20.54 -7.19 -6.08
C PRO A 536 -19.11 -7.58 -6.47
N LEU A 537 -18.61 -7.13 -7.62
CA LEU A 537 -17.35 -7.61 -8.20
C LEU A 537 -16.09 -7.35 -7.34
N PRO A 538 -15.94 -6.22 -6.61
CA PRO A 538 -14.83 -6.04 -5.68
C PRO A 538 -14.80 -7.07 -4.54
N TYR A 539 -15.96 -7.51 -4.04
CA TYR A 539 -16.02 -8.57 -3.02
C TYR A 539 -15.46 -9.88 -3.58
N CYS A 540 -15.94 -10.29 -4.77
CA CYS A 540 -15.47 -11.51 -5.42
C CYS A 540 -13.97 -11.44 -5.75
N ALA A 541 -13.50 -10.31 -6.30
CA ALA A 541 -12.09 -10.10 -6.62
C ALA A 541 -11.18 -10.10 -5.38
N TYR A 542 -11.64 -9.55 -4.25
CA TYR A 542 -10.88 -9.57 -3.00
C TYR A 542 -10.74 -10.98 -2.44
N TYR A 543 -11.86 -11.70 -2.25
CA TYR A 543 -11.86 -12.99 -1.54
C TYR A 543 -11.40 -14.17 -2.40
N HIS A 544 -11.61 -14.15 -3.72
CA HIS A 544 -11.25 -15.27 -4.60
C HIS A 544 -10.00 -15.04 -5.46
N LEU A 545 -9.52 -13.79 -5.64
CA LEU A 545 -8.29 -13.50 -6.40
C LEU A 545 -7.20 -12.91 -5.50
N GLN A 546 -7.46 -11.76 -4.85
CA GLN A 546 -6.44 -11.02 -4.11
C GLN A 546 -5.96 -11.76 -2.86
N LEU A 547 -6.88 -12.29 -2.04
CA LEU A 547 -6.54 -12.96 -0.79
C LEU A 547 -5.81 -14.31 -1.00
N PRO A 548 -6.25 -15.21 -1.92
CA PRO A 548 -5.51 -16.45 -2.20
C PRO A 548 -4.14 -16.18 -2.82
N PHE A 549 -4.03 -15.26 -3.80
CA PHE A 549 -2.76 -14.91 -4.41
C PHE A 549 -1.76 -14.33 -3.39
N ARG A 550 -2.23 -13.47 -2.47
CA ARG A 550 -1.39 -12.92 -1.39
C ARG A 550 -0.95 -14.00 -0.39
N ARG A 551 -1.80 -14.97 -0.06
CA ARG A 551 -1.42 -16.12 0.79
C ARG A 551 -0.35 -16.97 0.11
N LEU A 552 -0.53 -17.32 -1.17
CA LEU A 552 0.44 -18.09 -1.95
C LEU A 552 1.78 -17.35 -2.11
N ALA A 553 1.75 -16.06 -2.47
CA ALA A 553 2.96 -15.23 -2.57
C ALA A 553 3.66 -15.06 -1.21
N GLY A 554 2.91 -15.03 -0.10
CA GLY A 554 3.45 -15.08 1.25
C GLY A 554 4.20 -16.38 1.54
N ILE A 555 3.59 -17.53 1.25
CA ILE A 555 4.20 -18.87 1.43
C ILE A 555 5.48 -19.02 0.58
N ILE A 556 5.47 -18.54 -0.68
CA ILE A 556 6.64 -18.58 -1.56
C ILE A 556 7.78 -17.72 -1.01
N ARG A 557 7.48 -16.51 -0.50
CA ARG A 557 8.48 -15.62 0.13
C ARG A 557 8.94 -16.08 1.52
N ALA A 558 8.17 -16.94 2.18
CA ALA A 558 8.48 -17.51 3.49
C ALA A 558 9.22 -18.86 3.41
N ARG A 559 9.67 -19.29 2.22
CA ARG A 559 10.58 -20.45 2.13
C ARG A 559 11.89 -20.14 2.87
N PRO A 560 12.43 -21.07 3.70
CA PRO A 560 13.50 -20.71 4.62
C PRO A 560 14.84 -20.42 3.93
N VAL A 561 15.64 -19.56 4.57
CA VAL A 561 17.11 -19.71 4.54
C VAL A 561 17.43 -21.13 5.00
N GLN A 562 18.39 -21.79 4.34
CA GLN A 562 18.65 -23.23 4.53
C GLN A 562 18.80 -23.61 6.01
N HIS A 563 18.23 -24.77 6.38
CA HIS A 563 18.51 -25.38 7.68
C HIS A 563 20.01 -25.71 7.78
N ASN A 564 20.73 -24.93 8.58
CA ASN A 564 21.88 -25.49 9.28
C ASN A 564 21.34 -26.58 10.23
N PRO A 565 21.88 -27.80 10.22
CA PRO A 565 21.45 -28.85 11.14
C PRO A 565 21.78 -28.45 12.59
N PRO A 566 21.05 -28.98 13.59
CA PRO A 566 21.42 -28.78 14.98
C PRO A 566 22.80 -29.40 15.24
N LEU A 567 23.78 -28.58 15.61
CA LEU A 567 25.02 -29.10 16.20
C LEU A 567 24.65 -29.78 17.53
N ALA A 568 25.07 -31.03 17.66
CA ALA A 568 24.76 -31.85 18.81
C ALA A 568 25.52 -31.41 20.07
N VAL A 569 25.02 -31.84 21.22
CA VAL A 569 25.60 -31.60 22.54
C VAL A 569 27.03 -32.15 22.64
N VAL A 570 27.95 -31.29 23.08
CA VAL A 570 29.06 -31.61 23.99
C VAL A 570 29.11 -30.48 25.02
#